data_AF-A0AAP2UV87-F1
#
_entry.id   AF-A0AAP2UV87-F1
#
_cell.length_a   1.000
_cell.length_b   1.000
_cell.length_c   1.000
_cell.angle_alpha   90.00
_cell.angle_beta   90.00
_cell.angle_gamma   90.00
#
_symmetry.space_group_name_H-M   'P 1'
#
loop_
_entity.id
_entity.type
_entity.pdbx_description
1 polymer ?
#
loop_
_entity_poly.entity_id
_entity_poly.type
_entity_poly.pdbx_seq_one_letter_code
_entity_poly.pdbx_strand_id
1 'polypeptide(L)' 'MEESFDRAREELGISGWSCFLDPTFNEDWHDDVVCTNGSERHRPHLREWDSFVEEWELLQSAEEYGQHLNSRD' A
#
# COMPACT_ATOMS: atom_id res chain seq x y z
N MET A 1 -7.86 -19.37 4.01
CA MET A 1 -7.17 -19.01 5.27
C MET A 1 -6.97 -17.50 5.34
N GLU A 2 -6.64 -16.85 4.23
CA GLU A 2 -6.64 -15.38 4.11
C GLU A 2 -8.03 -14.79 4.37
N GLU A 3 -9.10 -15.40 3.83
CA GLU A 3 -10.48 -14.93 4.07
C GLU A 3 -10.91 -14.89 5.55
N SER A 4 -10.35 -15.77 6.40
CA SER A 4 -10.66 -15.74 7.84
C SER A 4 -9.88 -14.68 8.60
N PHE A 5 -8.71 -14.29 8.10
CA PHE A 5 -7.90 -13.23 8.69
C PHE A 5 -8.48 -11.86 8.34
N ASP A 6 -8.87 -11.65 7.08
CA ASP A 6 -9.49 -10.38 6.66
C ASP A 6 -10.80 -10.12 7.41
N ARG A 7 -11.67 -11.15 7.51
CA ARG A 7 -12.90 -11.04 8.30
C ARG A 7 -12.63 -10.77 9.78
N ALA A 8 -11.62 -11.43 10.38
CA ALA A 8 -11.28 -11.19 11.77
C ALA A 8 -10.73 -9.77 12.01
N ARG A 9 -9.94 -9.23 11.07
CA ARG A 9 -9.46 -7.83 11.14
C ARG A 9 -10.60 -6.83 11.04
N GLU A 10 -11.55 -7.09 10.15
CA GLU A 10 -12.78 -6.29 9.99
C GLU A 10 -13.65 -6.35 11.26
N GLU A 11 -13.90 -7.54 11.80
CA GLU A 11 -14.68 -7.75 13.04
C GLU A 11 -14.02 -7.11 14.28
N LEU A 12 -12.69 -7.06 14.32
CA LEU A 12 -11.93 -6.45 15.41
C LEU A 12 -11.70 -4.94 15.22
N GLY A 13 -12.15 -4.35 14.10
CA GLY A 13 -11.92 -2.93 13.79
C GLY A 13 -10.45 -2.57 13.64
N ILE A 14 -9.59 -3.53 13.26
CA ILE A 14 -8.16 -3.29 12.97
C ILE A 14 -8.07 -2.82 11.51
N SER A 15 -8.66 -1.65 11.23
CA SER A 15 -8.75 -1.03 9.91
C SER A 15 -7.53 -0.17 9.58
N GLY A 16 -6.33 -0.66 9.90
CA GLY A 16 -5.10 0.02 9.52
C GLY A 16 -4.77 -0.22 8.05
N TRP A 17 -4.45 0.86 7.33
CA TRP A 17 -3.84 0.81 6.02
C TRP A 17 -2.51 0.05 6.07
N SER A 18 -2.38 -0.95 5.20
CA SER A 18 -1.13 -1.66 4.92
C SER A 18 -0.80 -1.54 3.44
N CYS A 19 0.48 -1.43 3.10
CA CYS A 19 0.95 -1.31 1.74
C CYS A 19 1.89 -2.45 1.37
N PHE A 20 1.82 -2.92 0.14
CA PHE A 20 2.65 -3.99 -0.39
C PHE A 20 2.88 -3.81 -1.90
N LEU A 21 3.94 -4.45 -2.41
CA LEU A 21 4.19 -4.53 -3.84
C LEU A 21 3.13 -5.40 -4.52
N ASP A 22 2.57 -4.86 -5.58
CA ASP A 22 1.66 -5.52 -6.50
C ASP A 22 2.01 -5.04 -7.92
N PRO A 23 3.11 -5.53 -8.51
CA PRO A 23 3.64 -5.00 -9.76
C PRO A 23 2.63 -5.08 -10.90
N THR A 24 2.46 -3.96 -11.61
CA THR A 24 1.59 -3.87 -12.79
C THR A 24 2.25 -4.48 -14.03
N PHE A 25 3.58 -4.63 -14.02
CA PHE A 25 4.40 -5.02 -15.17
C PHE A 25 4.27 -4.07 -16.38
N ASN A 26 3.91 -2.81 -16.13
CA ASN A 26 4.00 -1.75 -17.13
C ASN A 26 5.43 -1.13 -17.13
N GLU A 27 5.62 0.00 -17.81
CA GLU A 27 6.91 0.72 -17.84
C GLU A 27 7.05 1.77 -16.72
N ASP A 28 6.11 1.80 -15.76
CA ASP A 28 5.96 2.80 -14.70
C ASP A 28 5.93 2.13 -13.32
N TRP A 29 7.12 1.89 -12.73
CA TRP A 29 7.24 1.27 -11.42
C TRP A 29 6.67 2.13 -10.27
N HIS A 30 6.35 3.40 -10.51
CA HIS A 30 5.85 4.30 -9.46
C HIS A 30 4.45 3.91 -9.00
N ASP A 31 3.70 3.15 -9.80
CA ASP A 31 2.37 2.66 -9.47
C ASP A 31 2.35 1.20 -8.97
N ASP A 32 3.51 0.57 -8.74
CA ASP A 32 3.61 -0.86 -8.39
C ASP A 32 3.26 -1.21 -6.94
N VAL A 33 2.80 -0.24 -6.14
CA VAL A 33 2.38 -0.45 -4.75
C VAL A 33 0.87 -0.35 -4.61
N VAL A 34 0.27 -1.27 -3.85
CA VAL A 34 -1.11 -1.19 -3.41
C VAL A 34 -1.17 -1.04 -1.90
N CYS A 35 -1.97 -0.09 -1.44
CA CYS A 35 -2.33 0.12 -0.04
C CYS A 35 -3.80 -0.20 0.19
N THR A 36 -4.13 -0.91 1.26
CA THR A 36 -5.49 -1.35 1.58
C THR A 36 -5.74 -1.32 3.09
N ASN A 37 -6.94 -0.94 3.52
CA ASN A 37 -7.40 -1.10 4.91
C ASN A 37 -8.41 -2.27 5.06
N GLY A 38 -8.64 -3.03 3.99
CA GLY A 38 -9.61 -4.11 3.92
C GLY A 38 -10.93 -3.70 3.25
N SER A 39 -11.32 -2.43 3.37
CA SER A 39 -12.54 -1.87 2.76
C SER A 39 -12.24 -1.06 1.49
N GLU A 40 -11.11 -0.36 1.48
CA GLU A 40 -10.65 0.50 0.39
C GLU A 40 -9.27 0.07 -0.10
N ARG A 41 -8.97 0.37 -1.37
CA ARG A 41 -7.69 0.09 -2.01
C ARG A 41 -7.22 1.30 -2.80
N HIS A 42 -5.99 1.73 -2.53
CA HIS A 42 -5.30 2.80 -3.25
C HIS A 42 -4.06 2.25 -3.95
N ARG A 43 -3.82 2.70 -5.18
CA ARG A 43 -2.57 2.48 -5.92
C ARG A 43 -1.89 3.85 -6.10
N PRO A 44 -1.15 4.33 -5.09
CA PRO A 44 -0.51 5.64 -5.18
C PRO A 44 0.63 5.62 -6.21
N HIS A 45 0.86 6.76 -6.85
CA HIS A 45 2.04 6.97 -7.69
C HIS A 45 3.14 7.57 -6.82
N LEU A 46 4.13 6.77 -6.45
CA LEU A 46 5.14 7.10 -5.44
C LEU A 46 6.45 7.55 -6.11
N ARG A 47 7.10 8.59 -5.58
CA ARG A 47 8.40 9.09 -6.07
C ARG A 47 8.42 9.53 -7.54
N GLU A 48 7.36 10.15 -8.04
CA GLU A 48 7.25 10.65 -9.44
C GLU A 48 8.42 11.52 -9.93
N TRP A 49 9.17 12.11 -8.99
CA TRP A 49 10.33 12.94 -9.27
C TRP A 49 11.60 12.14 -9.59
N ASP A 50 11.59 10.82 -9.38
CA ASP A 50 12.77 9.97 -9.42
C ASP A 50 12.80 9.11 -10.69
N SER A 51 13.81 9.32 -11.53
CA SER A 51 13.92 8.64 -12.82
C SER A 51 14.30 7.16 -12.73
N PHE A 52 14.70 6.69 -11.55
CA PHE A 52 15.02 5.30 -11.28
C PHE A 52 14.84 5.03 -9.79
N VAL A 53 13.99 4.06 -9.45
CA VAL A 53 13.65 3.73 -8.06
C VAL A 53 14.00 2.28 -7.81
N GLU A 54 14.76 2.01 -6.74
CA GLU A 54 14.95 0.65 -6.26
C GLU A 54 13.72 0.19 -5.46
N GLU A 55 13.45 -1.12 -5.47
CA GLU A 55 12.28 -1.71 -4.79
C GLU A 55 12.15 -1.28 -3.32
N TRP A 56 13.27 -1.20 -2.60
CA TRP A 56 13.26 -0.79 -1.18
C TRP A 56 12.91 0.68 -0.99
N GLU A 57 13.24 1.56 -1.94
CA GLU A 57 12.87 2.97 -1.91
C GLU A 57 11.37 3.15 -2.14
N LEU A 58 10.82 2.36 -3.05
CA LEU A 58 9.38 2.33 -3.32
C LEU A 58 8.61 1.85 -2.08
N LEU A 59 9.08 0.77 -1.45
CA LEU A 59 8.52 0.24 -0.20
C LEU A 59 8.64 1.21 0.98
N GLN A 60 9.75 1.96 1.07
CA GLN A 60 9.90 3.02 2.08
C GLN A 60 8.84 4.12 1.89
N SER A 61 8.67 4.62 0.65
CA SER A 61 7.63 5.61 0.36
C SER A 61 6.20 5.06 0.56
N ALA A 62 6.01 3.75 0.34
CA ALA A 62 4.75 3.07 0.63
C ALA A 62 4.45 3.03 2.13
N GLU A 63 5.45 2.75 2.96
CA GLU A 63 5.31 2.78 4.42
C GLU A 63 4.91 4.18 4.91
N GLU A 64 5.60 5.22 4.44
CA GLU A 64 5.29 6.62 4.78
C GLU A 64 3.86 6.99 4.36
N TYR A 65 3.43 6.59 3.16
CA TYR A 65 2.08 6.81 2.68
C TYR A 65 1.03 6.07 3.53
N GLY A 66 1.29 4.81 3.88
CA GLY A 66 0.42 4.02 4.75
C GLY A 66 0.29 4.63 6.16
N GLN A 67 1.39 5.10 6.75
CA GLN A 67 1.38 5.82 8.04
C GLN A 67 0.57 7.11 7.96
N HIS A 68 0.70 7.85 6.87
CA HIS A 68 -0.08 9.05 6.63
C HIS A 68 -1.59 8.77 6.56
N LEU A 69 -2.00 7.72 5.85
CA LEU A 69 -3.41 7.30 5.83
C LEU A 69 -3.90 6.90 7.22
N ASN A 70 -3.11 6.13 7.96
CA ASN A 70 -3.42 5.74 9.35
C ASN A 70 -3.46 6.91 10.35
N SER A 71 -2.86 8.06 10.01
CA SER A 71 -2.92 9.26 10.85
C SER A 71 -4.15 10.14 10.61
N ARG A 72 -4.91 9.86 9.55
CA ARG A 72 -6.07 10.64 9.10
C ARG A 72 -7.43 10.01 9.43
N ASP A 73 -7.44 8.73 9.83
CA ASP A 73 -8.59 7.99 10.38
C ASP A 73 -8.71 8.21 11.91
#